data_AF-A0A1V3X8K9-F1
#
_entry.id   AF-A0A1V3X8K9-F1
#
_cell.length_a   1.000
_cell.length_b   1.000
_cell.length_c   1.000
_cell.angle_alpha   90.00
_cell.angle_beta   90.00
_cell.angle_gamma   90.00
#
_symmetry.space_group_name_H-M   'P 1'
#
loop_
_entity.id
_entity.type
_entity.pdbx_description
1 polymer ?
#
loop_
_entity_poly.entity_id
_entity_poly.type
_entity_poly.pdbx_seq_one_letter_code
_entity_poly.pdbx_strand_id
1 'polypeptide(L)' 'MQTLRTPDERFDDLPDFPYAPRYCELPDDEGGTLRVAWVQDGRTAPTPC' A
#
# COMPACT_ATOMS: atom_id res chain seq x y z
N MET A 1 17.34 -4.57 9.30
CA MET A 1 17.28 -5.23 7.95
C MET A 1 17.70 -4.31 6.79
N GLN A 2 17.98 -4.83 5.58
CA GLN A 2 18.13 -4.01 4.36
C GLN A 2 16.82 -3.97 3.57
N THR A 3 16.18 -2.80 3.53
CA THR A 3 14.90 -2.61 2.82
C THR A 3 15.16 -2.07 1.42
N LEU A 4 14.86 -2.88 0.41
CA LEU A 4 14.87 -2.44 -0.99
C LEU A 4 13.47 -1.99 -1.39
N ARG A 5 13.38 -0.92 -2.20
CA ARG A 5 12.12 -0.36 -2.66
C ARG A 5 12.03 -0.44 -4.18
N THR A 6 10.97 -1.06 -4.67
CA THR A 6 10.62 -1.01 -6.08
C THR A 6 10.18 0.42 -6.44
N PRO A 7 10.75 1.04 -7.49
CA PRO A 7 10.30 2.35 -7.97
C PRO A 7 8.81 2.35 -8.30
N ASP A 8 8.11 3.45 -7.98
CA ASP A 8 6.66 3.55 -8.18
C ASP A 8 6.29 3.44 -9.68
N GLU A 9 7.17 3.90 -10.60
CA GLU A 9 7.03 3.79 -12.06
C GLU A 9 6.88 2.35 -12.59
N ARG A 10 7.31 1.35 -11.81
CA ARG A 10 7.16 -0.07 -12.18
C ARG A 10 5.73 -0.57 -12.04
N PHE A 11 4.89 0.21 -11.39
CA PHE A 11 3.48 -0.08 -11.18
C PHE A 11 2.57 0.81 -12.06
N ASP A 12 3.16 1.59 -12.97
CA ASP A 12 2.41 2.35 -13.96
C ASP A 12 1.79 1.40 -15.02
N ASP A 13 0.56 1.71 -15.45
CA ASP A 13 -0.15 1.02 -16.55
C ASP A 13 -0.33 -0.50 -16.36
N LEU A 14 -0.53 -0.96 -15.11
CA LEU A 14 -0.77 -2.38 -14.86
C LEU A 14 -2.12 -2.83 -15.42
N PRO A 15 -2.16 -3.84 -16.31
CA PRO A 15 -3.40 -4.36 -16.85
C PRO A 15 -4.24 -5.01 -15.74
N ASP A 16 -5.55 -4.78 -15.79
CA ASP A 16 -6.53 -5.32 -14.82
C ASP A 16 -6.29 -4.91 -13.35
N PHE A 17 -5.47 -3.89 -13.10
CA PHE A 17 -5.18 -3.39 -11.74
C PHE A 17 -5.50 -1.90 -11.60
N PRO A 18 -6.79 -1.49 -11.65
CA PRO A 18 -7.20 -0.08 -11.54
C PRO A 18 -7.26 0.42 -10.07
N TYR A 19 -6.40 -0.10 -9.20
CA TYR A 19 -6.45 0.20 -7.76
C TYR A 19 -5.37 1.20 -7.36
N ALA A 20 -5.79 2.30 -6.72
CA ALA A 20 -4.86 3.28 -6.17
C ALA A 20 -4.15 2.72 -4.91
N PRO A 21 -2.82 2.64 -4.88
CA PRO A 21 -2.09 2.16 -3.71
C PRO A 21 -2.15 3.19 -2.58
N ARG A 22 -2.42 2.72 -1.36
CA ARG A 22 -2.27 3.47 -0.11
C ARG A 22 -1.07 2.92 0.64
N TYR A 23 -0.47 3.74 1.50
CA TYR A 23 0.73 3.34 2.23
C TYR A 23 0.56 3.58 3.72
N CYS A 24 1.09 2.66 4.52
CA CYS A 24 1.25 2.82 5.96
C CYS A 24 2.69 2.48 6.38
N GLU A 25 3.11 3.05 7.50
CA GLU A 25 4.41 2.79 8.10
C GLU A 25 4.21 1.90 9.33
N LEU A 26 4.92 0.77 9.37
CA LEU A 26 4.89 -0.20 10.46
C LEU A 26 6.29 -0.30 11.08
N PRO A 27 6.40 -0.47 12.40
CA PRO A 27 7.68 -0.72 13.04
C PRO A 27 8.22 -2.11 12.62
N ASP A 28 9.52 -2.21 12.38
CA ASP A 28 10.20 -3.46 11.96
C ASP A 28 10.77 -4.28 13.14
N ASP A 29 10.41 -3.93 14.38
CA ASP A 29 10.89 -4.55 15.65
C ASP A 29 12.40 -4.34 15.93
N GLU A 30 13.19 -3.96 14.93
CA GLU A 30 14.63 -3.66 15.03
C GLU A 30 14.93 -2.15 15.16
N GLY A 31 13.90 -1.32 15.37
CA GLY A 31 13.99 0.14 15.44
C GLY A 31 13.89 0.86 14.10
N GLY A 32 13.65 0.12 13.00
CA GLY A 32 13.32 0.68 11.69
C GLY A 32 11.82 0.83 11.44
N THR A 33 11.47 1.44 10.30
CA THR A 33 10.09 1.47 9.77
C THR A 33 10.03 0.81 8.41
N LEU A 34 8.99 0.00 8.19
CA LEU A 34 8.67 -0.63 6.93
C LEU A 34 7.43 0.04 6.34
N ARG A 35 7.54 0.50 5.09
CA ARG A 35 6.41 1.02 4.32
C ARG A 35 5.67 -0.12 3.65
N VAL A 36 4.39 -0.28 3.98
CA VAL A 36 3.51 -1.30 3.39
C VAL A 36 2.50 -0.62 2.47
N ALA A 37 2.43 -1.10 1.22
CA ALA A 37 1.41 -0.69 0.27
C ALA A 37 0.17 -1.59 0.42
N TRP A 38 -1.02 -0.99 0.47
CA TRP A 38 -2.29 -1.69 0.54
C TRP A 38 -3.32 -1.05 -0.39
N VAL A 39 -4.23 -1.86 -0.93
CA VAL A 39 -5.38 -1.39 -1.70
C VAL A 39 -6.64 -1.78 -0.97
N GLN A 40 -7.67 -0.95 -1.09
CA GLN A 40 -9.00 -1.28 -0.58
C GLN A 40 -10.00 -1.19 -1.71
N ASP A 41 -10.63 -2.32 -1.96
CA ASP A 41 -11.76 -2.45 -2.87
C ASP A 41 -13.06 -2.56 -2.06
N GLY A 42 -14.13 -1.93 -2.58
CA GLY A 42 -15.44 -1.90 -1.93
C GLY A 42 -15.70 -0.70 -1.01
N ARG A 43 -16.96 -0.54 -0.58
CA ARG A 43 -17.42 0.61 0.22
C ARG A 43 -16.77 0.64 1.61
N THR A 44 -16.05 1.71 1.88
CA THR A 44 -15.66 2.13 3.23
C THR A 44 -16.90 2.66 3.96
N ALA A 45 -17.37 1.92 4.96
CA ALA A 45 -18.44 2.25 5.91
C ALA A 45 -19.90 1.90 5.51
N PRO A 46 -20.73 1.47 6.48
CA PRO A 46 -22.17 1.31 6.28
C PRO A 46 -22.80 2.69 6.08
N THR A 47 -23.68 2.81 5.08
CA THR A 47 -24.56 3.98 4.93
C THR A 47 -25.34 4.15 6.25
N PRO A 48 -25.19 5.24 7.02
CA PRO A 48 -26.10 5.48 8.12
C PRO A 48 -27.52 5.66 7.54
N CYS A 49 -28.49 4.99 8.17
CA CYS A 49 -29.92 5.06 7.84
C CYS A 49 -30.46 6.50 8.00
#